data_AF-X1ECZ5-F1
#
_entry.id   AF-X1ECZ5-F1
#
_cell.length_a   1.000
_cell.length_b   1.000
_cell.length_c   1.000
_cell.angle_alpha   90.00
_cell.angle_beta   90.00
_cell.angle_gamma   90.00
#
_symmetry.space_group_name_H-M   'P 1'
#
loop_
_entity.id
_entity.type
_entity.pdbx_description
1 polymer ?
#
loop_
_entity_poly.entity_id
_entity_poly.type
_entity_poly.pdbx_seq_one_letter_code
_entity_poly.pdbx_strand_id
1 'polypeptide(L)'
;YETILSGDIGTVANSYHVVTGSGTDANTILDGFTIMGGNADAAYPHSSGGGMFNDNGSPTVTNCTFSGNRAQSNDGGGMFNYASNPTLTNCTFNGNSAGYGGGGMCNDSNSSPTLTNCTFSGNAAEYGGGIYNLSASPTLNNCILWGNLAPSGPEIFDFLSTPTVTYSDITGGYTGTGNIDADPLFVDANGPDDIIGTEDDDLRLSFGSPCIDAGDNDAVPSGIMTDLNSELRFVDDLFTIDTGNGTRPIVDIGAYEYYRE
;
A
#
# COMPACT_ATOMS: atom_id res chain seq x y z
N TYR A 1 16.85 -13.31 -0.30
CA TYR A 1 17.66 -12.16 0.14
C TYR A 1 16.88 -10.94 -0.26
N GLU A 2 16.46 -10.15 0.71
CA GLU A 2 15.79 -8.88 0.47
C GLU A 2 16.74 -7.87 -0.16
N THR A 3 16.22 -7.00 -1.03
CA THR A 3 16.97 -5.87 -1.58
C THR A 3 16.37 -4.57 -1.05
N ILE A 4 17.15 -3.87 -0.24
CA ILE A 4 16.72 -2.64 0.43
C ILE A 4 17.29 -1.42 -0.30
N LEU A 5 16.42 -0.51 -0.69
CA LEU A 5 16.76 0.87 -1.07
C LEU A 5 16.54 1.73 0.18
N SER A 6 17.64 2.16 0.79
CA SER A 6 17.59 2.97 2.02
C SER A 6 17.89 4.44 1.74
N GLY A 7 17.10 5.31 2.38
CA GLY A 7 17.35 6.73 2.46
C GLY A 7 18.44 7.12 3.46
N ASP A 8 18.97 6.20 4.26
CA ASP A 8 20.08 6.50 5.17
C ASP A 8 21.35 6.82 4.38
N ILE A 9 21.83 8.05 4.50
CA ILE A 9 23.03 8.56 3.82
C ILE A 9 24.27 8.59 4.75
N GLY A 10 24.23 7.89 5.88
CA GLY A 10 25.33 7.76 6.83
C GLY A 10 25.57 9.03 7.66
N THR A 11 24.54 9.87 7.81
CA THR A 11 24.57 11.10 8.61
C THR A 11 23.34 11.20 9.52
N VAL A 12 23.18 12.32 10.23
CA VAL A 12 21.93 12.60 10.98
C VAL A 12 20.73 12.93 10.08
N ALA A 13 20.96 13.16 8.78
CA ALA A 13 19.94 13.39 7.78
C ALA A 13 19.79 12.16 6.87
N ASN A 14 18.61 12.01 6.28
CA ASN A 14 18.30 10.99 5.27
C ASN A 14 18.01 11.64 3.91
N SER A 15 17.94 10.83 2.86
CA SER A 15 17.45 11.23 1.54
C SER A 15 16.02 11.74 1.63
N TYR A 16 15.72 12.83 0.92
CA TYR A 16 14.35 13.36 0.85
C TYR A 16 13.38 12.38 0.19
N HIS A 17 13.82 11.75 -0.90
CA HIS A 17 13.10 10.72 -1.63
C HIS A 17 14.06 9.54 -1.80
N VAL A 18 13.65 8.33 -1.46
CA VAL A 18 14.45 7.13 -1.75
C VAL A 18 14.42 6.83 -3.24
N VAL A 19 13.24 6.96 -3.86
CA VAL A 19 13.02 6.74 -5.29
C VAL A 19 12.26 7.92 -5.90
N THR A 20 12.60 8.29 -7.14
CA THR A 20 11.82 9.23 -7.94
C THR A 20 11.34 8.56 -9.22
N GLY A 21 10.02 8.49 -9.43
CA GLY A 21 9.42 8.04 -10.69
C GLY A 21 9.01 9.20 -11.60
N SER A 22 9.45 10.42 -11.33
CA SER A 22 9.09 11.60 -12.13
C SER A 22 9.46 11.44 -13.61
N GLY A 23 8.51 11.78 -14.49
CA GLY A 23 8.68 11.68 -15.94
C GLY A 23 8.74 10.26 -16.52
N THR A 24 8.49 9.22 -15.73
CA THR A 24 8.45 7.84 -16.21
C THR A 24 7.07 7.47 -16.77
N ASP A 25 7.02 6.37 -17.51
CA ASP A 25 5.78 5.73 -17.95
C ASP A 25 5.63 4.33 -17.34
N ALA A 26 4.55 3.64 -17.70
CA ALA A 26 4.25 2.29 -17.21
C ALA A 26 5.24 1.21 -17.68
N ASN A 27 6.17 1.52 -18.58
CA ASN A 27 7.25 0.60 -18.95
C ASN A 27 8.42 0.68 -17.95
N THR A 28 8.43 1.67 -17.07
CA THR A 28 9.38 1.77 -15.97
C THR A 28 8.85 0.95 -14.80
N ILE A 29 9.54 -0.16 -14.53
CA ILE A 29 9.14 -1.15 -13.52
C ILE A 29 10.07 -1.07 -12.32
N LEU A 30 9.49 -0.91 -11.14
CA LEU A 30 10.16 -1.12 -9.85
C LEU A 30 9.61 -2.42 -9.25
N ASP A 31 10.47 -3.43 -9.05
CA ASP A 31 10.05 -4.77 -8.66
C ASP A 31 10.97 -5.37 -7.59
N GLY A 32 10.39 -5.80 -6.46
CA GLY A 32 11.08 -6.60 -5.45
C GLY A 32 11.95 -5.82 -4.46
N PHE A 33 11.62 -4.56 -4.18
CA PHE A 33 12.41 -3.71 -3.29
C PHE A 33 11.67 -3.32 -2.01
N THR A 34 12.41 -3.31 -0.90
CA THR A 34 12.01 -2.59 0.30
C THR A 34 12.59 -1.18 0.27
N ILE A 35 11.74 -0.19 0.45
CA ILE A 35 12.00 1.23 0.29
C ILE A 35 11.76 1.88 1.65
N MET A 36 12.84 2.33 2.29
CA MET A 36 12.77 2.81 3.67
C MET A 36 13.71 3.98 3.95
N GLY A 37 13.48 4.66 5.06
CA GLY A 37 14.35 5.71 5.56
C GLY A 37 14.27 7.03 4.79
N GLY A 38 13.32 7.19 3.87
CA GLY A 38 13.05 8.47 3.23
C GLY A 38 12.52 9.51 4.21
N ASN A 39 13.00 10.76 4.12
CA ASN A 39 12.61 11.85 5.01
C ASN A 39 12.49 13.18 4.25
N ALA A 40 11.32 13.44 3.64
CA ALA A 40 11.02 14.69 2.96
C ALA A 40 10.72 15.80 3.97
N ASP A 41 11.74 16.61 4.31
CA ASP A 41 11.68 17.66 5.34
C ASP A 41 12.13 19.05 4.85
N ALA A 42 12.23 19.24 3.53
CA ALA A 42 12.66 20.50 2.91
C ALA A 42 11.53 21.12 2.04
N ALA A 43 11.82 22.23 1.37
CA ALA A 43 10.84 22.89 0.50
C ALA A 43 10.55 22.07 -0.76
N TYR A 44 9.37 22.27 -1.36
CA TYR A 44 8.96 21.62 -2.60
C TYR A 44 10.09 21.60 -3.66
N PRO A 45 10.38 20.45 -4.29
CA PRO A 45 9.63 19.19 -4.23
C PRO A 45 9.96 18.29 -3.01
N HIS A 46 10.94 18.65 -2.20
CA HIS A 46 11.49 17.82 -1.11
C HIS A 46 10.67 17.82 0.19
N SER A 47 9.41 18.25 0.11
CA SER A 47 8.46 18.27 1.23
C SER A 47 7.52 17.06 1.25
N SER A 48 7.44 16.30 0.16
CA SER A 48 6.48 15.21 -0.06
C SER A 48 7.15 13.95 -0.61
N GLY A 49 6.54 12.77 -0.47
CA GLY A 49 7.03 11.55 -1.12
C GLY A 49 8.34 11.04 -0.51
N GLY A 50 8.33 10.69 0.77
CA GLY A 50 9.53 10.23 1.48
C GLY A 50 10.12 8.96 0.84
N GLY A 51 9.29 7.93 0.67
CA GLY A 51 9.71 6.70 -0.02
C GLY A 51 9.83 6.91 -1.52
N MET A 52 8.73 7.29 -2.17
CA MET A 52 8.68 7.58 -3.60
C MET A 52 7.98 8.89 -3.94
N PHE A 53 8.59 9.66 -4.83
CA PHE A 53 8.03 10.88 -5.40
C PHE A 53 7.78 10.73 -6.90
N ASN A 54 6.52 10.84 -7.32
CA ASN A 54 6.08 10.80 -8.72
C ASN A 54 5.51 12.17 -9.11
N ASP A 55 6.20 12.87 -10.00
CA ASP A 55 5.75 14.12 -10.59
C ASP A 55 5.72 13.96 -12.11
N ASN A 56 4.51 14.01 -12.68
CA ASN A 56 4.24 13.70 -14.08
C ASN A 56 4.86 12.36 -14.51
N GLY A 57 4.76 11.34 -13.67
CA GLY A 57 5.37 10.02 -13.88
C GLY A 57 4.47 8.88 -13.43
N SER A 58 4.28 7.86 -14.26
CA SER A 58 3.33 6.77 -14.00
C SER A 58 4.00 5.40 -14.06
N PRO A 59 4.96 5.10 -13.16
CA PRO A 59 5.65 3.82 -13.15
C PRO A 59 4.73 2.65 -12.76
N THR A 60 5.15 1.44 -13.10
CA THR A 60 4.61 0.21 -12.53
C THR A 60 5.46 -0.19 -11.32
N VAL A 61 4.82 -0.41 -10.18
CA VAL A 61 5.46 -0.83 -8.94
C VAL A 61 4.88 -2.19 -8.54
N THR A 62 5.74 -3.18 -8.33
CA THR A 62 5.31 -4.55 -8.05
C THR A 62 6.17 -5.14 -6.96
N ASN A 63 5.59 -5.96 -6.07
CA ASN A 63 6.32 -6.64 -5.00
C ASN A 63 7.23 -5.70 -4.18
N CYS A 64 6.75 -4.51 -3.85
CA CYS A 64 7.55 -3.51 -3.13
C CYS A 64 6.96 -3.22 -1.75
N THR A 65 7.84 -3.03 -0.78
CA THR A 65 7.50 -2.65 0.58
C THR A 65 7.93 -1.22 0.82
N PHE A 66 7.01 -0.32 1.17
CA PHE A 66 7.31 1.03 1.64
C PHE A 66 7.19 1.05 3.16
N SER A 67 8.31 1.12 3.87
CA SER A 67 8.31 1.02 5.34
C SER A 67 9.00 2.22 5.99
N GLY A 68 8.36 2.80 7.02
CA GLY A 68 8.98 3.81 7.87
C GLY A 68 9.42 5.10 7.16
N ASN A 69 8.84 5.44 6.01
CA ASN A 69 9.17 6.66 5.28
C ASN A 69 8.35 7.85 5.79
N ARG A 70 8.90 9.06 5.63
CA ARG A 70 8.32 10.27 6.21
C ARG A 70 8.28 11.45 5.25
N ALA A 71 7.17 12.18 5.29
CA ALA A 71 7.03 13.55 4.80
C ALA A 71 6.68 14.47 5.98
N GLN A 72 7.62 15.27 6.46
CA GLN A 72 7.50 15.89 7.79
C GLN A 72 6.37 16.92 7.89
N SER A 73 6.17 17.71 6.84
CA SER A 73 5.24 18.85 6.85
C SER A 73 4.19 18.83 5.75
N ASN A 74 4.22 17.81 4.88
CA ASN A 74 3.33 17.72 3.74
C ASN A 74 2.87 16.26 3.54
N ASP A 75 2.66 15.86 2.28
CA ASP A 75 1.93 14.65 1.92
C ASP A 75 2.80 13.47 1.51
N GLY A 76 2.21 12.27 1.58
CA GLY A 76 2.76 11.06 0.96
C GLY A 76 4.03 10.59 1.65
N GLY A 77 3.92 10.12 2.89
CA GLY A 77 5.07 9.58 3.63
C GLY A 77 5.75 8.44 2.86
N GLY A 78 4.95 7.45 2.46
CA GLY A 78 5.39 6.34 1.61
C GLY A 78 5.50 6.75 0.14
N MET A 79 4.43 7.28 -0.44
CA MET A 79 4.39 7.70 -1.84
C MET A 79 3.58 8.98 -2.06
N PHE A 80 4.10 9.89 -2.87
CA PHE A 80 3.37 11.07 -3.34
C PHE A 80 3.23 11.04 -4.87
N ASN A 81 2.00 11.15 -5.35
CA ASN A 81 1.64 11.16 -6.77
C ASN A 81 1.04 12.50 -7.16
N TYR A 82 1.76 13.24 -8.00
CA TYR A 82 1.33 14.51 -8.56
C TYR A 82 1.21 14.41 -10.08
N ALA A 83 0.00 14.63 -10.61
CA ALA A 83 -0.31 14.43 -12.04
C ALA A 83 0.19 13.07 -12.57
N SER A 84 0.02 12.01 -11.78
CA SER A 84 0.68 10.72 -11.93
C SER A 84 -0.30 9.57 -11.69
N ASN A 85 -0.24 8.51 -12.50
CA ASN A 85 -1.16 7.37 -12.39
C ASN A 85 -0.37 6.05 -12.29
N PRO A 86 0.45 5.84 -11.26
CA PRO A 86 1.18 4.58 -11.12
C PRO A 86 0.22 3.39 -10.98
N THR A 87 0.71 2.23 -11.39
CA THR A 87 0.02 0.94 -11.16
C THR A 87 0.80 0.16 -10.12
N LEU A 88 0.13 -0.25 -9.06
CA LEU A 88 0.73 -0.96 -7.93
C LEU A 88 0.10 -2.34 -7.79
N THR A 89 0.96 -3.35 -7.64
CA THR A 89 0.54 -4.73 -7.42
C THR A 89 1.41 -5.37 -6.33
N ASN A 90 0.82 -6.07 -5.36
CA ASN A 90 1.56 -6.78 -4.31
C ASN A 90 2.46 -5.85 -3.50
N CYS A 91 1.98 -4.65 -3.18
CA CYS A 91 2.78 -3.67 -2.45
C CYS A 91 2.27 -3.51 -1.03
N THR A 92 3.18 -3.29 -0.09
CA THR A 92 2.84 -2.92 1.28
C THR A 92 3.26 -1.48 1.55
N PHE A 93 2.44 -0.76 2.29
CA PHE A 93 2.75 0.55 2.86
C PHE A 93 2.57 0.43 4.36
N ASN A 94 3.66 0.46 5.10
CA ASN A 94 3.63 0.17 6.51
C ASN A 94 4.40 1.21 7.33
N GLY A 95 3.77 1.74 8.38
CA GLY A 95 4.41 2.69 9.29
C GLY A 95 4.93 3.97 8.64
N ASN A 96 4.42 4.36 7.47
CA ASN A 96 4.81 5.61 6.84
C ASN A 96 4.04 6.77 7.46
N SER A 97 4.65 7.96 7.49
CA SER A 97 4.03 9.12 8.12
C SER A 97 4.10 10.40 7.29
N ALA A 98 3.03 11.18 7.33
CA ALA A 98 2.91 12.47 6.66
C ALA A 98 2.43 13.54 7.65
N GLY A 99 2.92 14.77 7.51
CA GLY A 99 2.49 15.90 8.32
C GLY A 99 1.08 16.39 7.98
N TYR A 100 0.66 16.23 6.72
CA TYR A 100 -0.65 16.67 6.22
C TYR A 100 -1.51 15.47 5.79
N GLY A 101 -1.38 14.96 4.57
CA GLY A 101 -2.20 13.87 4.07
C GLY A 101 -1.45 12.67 3.53
N GLY A 102 -2.03 11.47 3.66
CA GLY A 102 -1.50 10.28 3.00
C GLY A 102 -0.22 9.78 3.66
N GLY A 103 -0.32 9.25 4.87
CA GLY A 103 0.84 8.64 5.54
C GLY A 103 1.46 7.57 4.65
N GLY A 104 0.64 6.65 4.15
CA GLY A 104 1.02 5.67 3.14
C GLY A 104 1.15 6.29 1.74
N MET A 105 0.06 6.86 1.21
CA MET A 105 0.03 7.41 -0.14
C MET A 105 -0.82 8.69 -0.22
N CYS A 106 -0.34 9.69 -0.95
CA CYS A 106 -1.16 10.82 -1.36
C CYS A 106 -1.24 10.91 -2.89
N ASN A 107 -2.45 11.16 -3.39
CA ASN A 107 -2.77 11.35 -4.79
C ASN A 107 -3.36 12.74 -4.99
N ASP A 108 -2.68 13.56 -5.80
CA ASP A 108 -3.08 14.94 -6.07
C ASP A 108 -3.10 15.25 -7.57
N SER A 109 -3.87 16.26 -7.95
CA SER A 109 -3.91 16.83 -9.30
C SER A 109 -4.33 15.83 -10.38
N ASN A 110 -5.48 15.17 -10.14
CA ASN A 110 -6.05 14.14 -11.03
C ASN A 110 -5.18 12.88 -11.17
N SER A 111 -4.40 12.57 -10.13
CA SER A 111 -3.68 11.30 -10.00
C SER A 111 -4.65 10.20 -9.57
N SER A 112 -4.95 9.25 -10.46
CA SER A 112 -5.86 8.13 -10.20
C SER A 112 -5.11 6.80 -10.36
N PRO A 113 -4.22 6.44 -9.41
CA PRO A 113 -3.49 5.19 -9.49
C PRO A 113 -4.42 3.97 -9.41
N THR A 114 -3.92 2.84 -9.91
CA THR A 114 -4.59 1.54 -9.78
C THR A 114 -3.80 0.66 -8.84
N LEU A 115 -4.45 0.18 -7.79
CA LEU A 115 -3.87 -0.65 -6.74
C LEU A 115 -4.57 -2.00 -6.76
N THR A 116 -3.79 -3.06 -6.82
CA THR A 116 -4.29 -4.43 -6.74
C THR A 116 -3.49 -5.19 -5.71
N ASN A 117 -4.16 -5.88 -4.78
CA ASN A 117 -3.49 -6.70 -3.77
C ASN A 117 -2.41 -5.91 -3.01
N CYS A 118 -2.78 -4.74 -2.52
CA CYS A 118 -1.90 -3.89 -1.74
C CYS A 118 -2.40 -3.82 -0.30
N THR A 119 -1.48 -3.71 0.66
CA THR A 119 -1.80 -3.60 2.09
C THR A 119 -1.25 -2.30 2.65
N PHE A 120 -2.10 -1.49 3.28
CA PHE A 120 -1.72 -0.28 4.00
C PHE A 120 -1.98 -0.51 5.49
N SER A 121 -0.94 -0.50 6.31
CA SER A 121 -1.09 -0.66 7.75
C SER A 121 -0.21 0.29 8.55
N GLY A 122 -0.70 0.70 9.72
CA GLY A 122 0.07 1.50 10.66
C GLY A 122 0.56 2.87 10.14
N ASN A 123 0.06 3.36 9.01
CA ASN A 123 0.46 4.64 8.44
C ASN A 123 -0.25 5.80 9.14
N ALA A 124 0.40 6.96 9.26
CA ALA A 124 -0.11 8.07 10.06
C ALA A 124 -0.09 9.43 9.32
N ALA A 125 -1.19 10.19 9.40
CA ALA A 125 -1.30 11.54 8.86
C ALA A 125 -2.37 12.39 9.58
N GLU A 126 -2.54 13.66 9.19
CA GLU A 126 -3.69 14.47 9.63
C GLU A 126 -4.99 14.08 8.87
N TYR A 127 -4.84 13.74 7.58
CA TYR A 127 -5.91 13.28 6.69
C TYR A 127 -5.49 12.02 5.95
N GLY A 128 -6.26 10.94 5.98
CA GLY A 128 -5.89 9.75 5.20
C GLY A 128 -4.59 9.13 5.69
N GLY A 129 -4.60 8.50 6.86
CA GLY A 129 -3.41 7.80 7.38
C GLY A 129 -2.87 6.80 6.35
N GLY A 130 -3.76 5.99 5.78
CA GLY A 130 -3.46 5.13 4.63
C GLY A 130 -3.33 5.94 3.33
N ILE A 131 -4.46 6.43 2.81
CA ILE A 131 -4.54 7.13 1.52
C ILE A 131 -5.24 8.49 1.65
N TYR A 132 -4.63 9.53 1.08
CA TYR A 132 -5.27 10.84 0.89
C TYR A 132 -5.45 11.15 -0.60
N ASN A 133 -6.69 11.37 -1.03
CA ASN A 133 -7.03 11.69 -2.41
C ASN A 133 -7.53 13.14 -2.55
N LEU A 134 -6.77 13.97 -3.26
CA LEU A 134 -7.08 15.36 -3.55
C LEU A 134 -7.40 15.54 -5.04
N SER A 135 -8.68 15.63 -5.37
CA SER A 135 -9.17 15.66 -6.75
C SER A 135 -8.63 14.47 -7.57
N ALA A 136 -8.70 13.28 -6.98
CA ALA A 136 -8.03 12.05 -7.42
C ALA A 136 -8.98 10.87 -7.17
N SER A 137 -9.19 9.99 -8.14
CA SER A 137 -10.14 8.88 -8.00
C SER A 137 -9.45 7.55 -8.29
N PRO A 138 -8.61 7.05 -7.37
CA PRO A 138 -7.92 5.79 -7.56
C PRO A 138 -8.88 4.60 -7.62
N THR A 139 -8.38 3.48 -8.15
CA THR A 139 -9.06 2.19 -8.15
C THR A 139 -8.31 1.23 -7.25
N LEU A 140 -9.00 0.63 -6.27
CA LEU A 140 -8.45 -0.35 -5.34
C LEU A 140 -9.21 -1.67 -5.52
N ASN A 141 -8.47 -2.74 -5.76
CA ASN A 141 -9.00 -4.10 -5.78
C ASN A 141 -8.18 -5.00 -4.87
N ASN A 142 -8.84 -5.90 -4.14
CA ASN A 142 -8.15 -6.87 -3.28
C ASN A 142 -7.20 -6.19 -2.28
N CYS A 143 -7.50 -4.98 -1.82
CA CYS A 143 -6.60 -4.23 -0.94
C CYS A 143 -7.01 -4.38 0.52
N ILE A 144 -6.03 -4.28 1.43
CA ILE A 144 -6.29 -4.13 2.86
C ILE A 144 -5.87 -2.73 3.28
N LEU A 145 -6.74 -2.01 3.97
CA LEU A 145 -6.40 -0.78 4.67
C LEU A 145 -6.85 -0.93 6.13
N TRP A 146 -5.87 -1.17 7.01
CA TRP A 146 -6.15 -1.55 8.39
C TRP A 146 -5.16 -0.96 9.39
N GLY A 147 -5.69 -0.36 10.45
CA GLY A 147 -4.87 0.17 11.55
C GLY A 147 -4.11 1.44 11.18
N ASN A 148 -4.54 2.16 10.15
CA ASN A 148 -3.97 3.46 9.82
C ASN A 148 -4.54 4.53 10.76
N LEU A 149 -3.79 5.62 10.96
CA LEU A 149 -4.07 6.64 11.97
C LEU A 149 -4.22 8.02 11.33
N ALA A 150 -5.42 8.58 11.39
CA ALA A 150 -5.64 9.99 11.15
C ALA A 150 -6.86 10.51 11.92
N PRO A 151 -6.87 11.78 12.35
CA PRO A 151 -8.07 12.42 12.87
C PRO A 151 -9.26 12.38 11.89
N SER A 152 -9.00 12.41 10.58
CA SER A 152 -10.03 12.39 9.54
C SER A 152 -9.72 11.35 8.47
N GLY A 153 -10.64 10.38 8.31
CA GLY A 153 -10.50 9.29 7.34
C GLY A 153 -9.20 8.50 7.56
N PRO A 154 -9.05 7.73 8.66
CA PRO A 154 -7.81 7.01 8.97
C PRO A 154 -7.32 6.13 7.82
N GLU A 155 -8.22 5.40 7.17
CA GLU A 155 -7.88 4.52 6.06
C GLU A 155 -7.81 5.29 4.73
N ILE A 156 -8.90 5.97 4.38
CA ILE A 156 -9.01 6.78 3.16
C ILE A 156 -9.66 8.12 3.52
N PHE A 157 -9.07 9.21 3.05
CA PHE A 157 -9.69 10.53 3.05
C PHE A 157 -9.80 11.09 1.64
N ASP A 158 -11.02 11.45 1.24
CA ASP A 158 -11.35 11.93 -0.10
C ASP A 158 -11.76 13.41 -0.08
N PHE A 159 -11.09 14.23 -0.89
CA PHE A 159 -11.47 15.62 -1.14
C PHE A 159 -11.68 15.86 -2.63
N LEU A 160 -12.94 16.06 -3.03
CA LEU A 160 -13.35 16.17 -4.44
C LEU A 160 -12.98 14.91 -5.25
N SER A 161 -13.05 13.75 -4.59
CA SER A 161 -12.53 12.46 -5.05
C SER A 161 -13.62 11.40 -4.92
N THR A 162 -13.60 10.41 -5.82
CA THR A 162 -14.56 9.29 -5.83
C THR A 162 -13.83 8.00 -6.20
N PRO A 163 -13.01 7.43 -5.30
CA PRO A 163 -12.29 6.22 -5.61
C PRO A 163 -13.26 5.04 -5.78
N THR A 164 -12.87 4.08 -6.63
CA THR A 164 -13.58 2.82 -6.81
C THR A 164 -12.86 1.76 -5.99
N VAL A 165 -13.57 1.12 -5.07
CA VAL A 165 -12.99 0.10 -4.19
C VAL A 165 -13.85 -1.15 -4.27
N THR A 166 -13.23 -2.28 -4.59
CA THR A 166 -13.91 -3.58 -4.70
C THR A 166 -13.06 -4.70 -4.10
N TYR A 167 -13.73 -5.73 -3.57
CA TYR A 167 -13.12 -6.88 -2.92
C TYR A 167 -11.99 -6.52 -1.95
N SER A 168 -12.14 -5.43 -1.20
CA SER A 168 -11.11 -4.90 -0.31
C SER A 168 -11.59 -4.90 1.14
N ASP A 169 -10.66 -5.03 2.08
CA ASP A 169 -10.93 -4.97 3.52
C ASP A 169 -10.48 -3.62 4.06
N ILE A 170 -11.43 -2.82 4.57
CA ILE A 170 -11.16 -1.46 5.02
C ILE A 170 -11.84 -1.21 6.36
N THR A 171 -11.05 -0.87 7.38
CA THR A 171 -11.58 -0.58 8.72
C THR A 171 -12.62 0.54 8.70
N GLY A 172 -13.78 0.30 9.32
CA GLY A 172 -14.90 1.24 9.34
C GLY A 172 -15.79 1.16 8.10
N GLY A 173 -15.46 0.27 7.17
CA GLY A 173 -16.22 -0.08 5.99
C GLY A 173 -16.04 0.87 4.82
N TYR A 174 -16.11 0.31 3.61
CA TYR A 174 -16.08 1.07 2.38
C TYR A 174 -17.08 0.50 1.36
N THR A 175 -17.87 1.37 0.73
CA THR A 175 -18.89 0.91 -0.23
C THR A 175 -18.25 0.33 -1.48
N GLY A 176 -18.73 -0.84 -1.91
CA GLY A 176 -18.26 -1.50 -3.12
C GLY A 176 -18.64 -2.97 -3.13
N THR A 177 -18.58 -3.60 -4.29
CA THR A 177 -18.79 -5.04 -4.42
C THR A 177 -17.69 -5.80 -3.68
N GLY A 178 -18.06 -6.79 -2.88
CA GLY A 178 -17.11 -7.69 -2.21
C GLY A 178 -16.28 -7.06 -1.09
N ASN A 179 -16.45 -5.77 -0.78
CA ASN A 179 -15.72 -5.15 0.32
C ASN A 179 -16.17 -5.71 1.66
N ILE A 180 -15.21 -5.85 2.57
CA ILE A 180 -15.41 -6.30 3.94
C ILE A 180 -14.85 -5.26 4.94
N ASP A 181 -15.25 -5.41 6.20
CA ASP A 181 -14.80 -4.60 7.34
C ASP A 181 -14.68 -5.55 8.53
N ALA A 182 -13.58 -6.29 8.57
CA ALA A 182 -13.31 -7.28 9.60
C ALA A 182 -11.81 -7.35 9.84
N ASP A 183 -11.40 -7.67 11.07
CA ASP A 183 -9.98 -7.75 11.39
C ASP A 183 -9.26 -8.73 10.44
N PRO A 184 -8.23 -8.29 9.67
CA PRO A 184 -7.53 -9.13 8.72
C PRO A 184 -6.68 -10.20 9.42
N LEU A 185 -6.54 -10.15 10.74
CA LEU A 185 -5.78 -11.10 11.55
C LEU A 185 -4.34 -11.24 11.04
N PHE A 186 -3.61 -10.13 10.95
CA PHE A 186 -2.19 -10.16 10.63
C PHE A 186 -1.42 -11.04 11.63
N VAL A 187 -0.39 -11.76 11.16
CA VAL A 187 0.44 -12.63 12.00
C VAL A 187 1.08 -11.83 13.13
N ASP A 188 1.71 -10.70 12.81
CA ASP A 188 2.29 -9.79 13.79
C ASP A 188 2.51 -8.39 13.17
N ALA A 189 1.49 -7.52 13.21
CA ALA A 189 1.49 -6.27 12.46
C ALA A 189 2.56 -5.24 12.87
N ASN A 190 3.14 -5.38 14.07
CA ASN A 190 4.15 -4.48 14.62
C ASN A 190 5.49 -5.20 14.88
N GLY A 191 5.59 -6.45 14.41
CA GLY A 191 6.75 -7.29 14.58
C GLY A 191 7.10 -7.64 16.04
N PRO A 192 8.08 -8.54 16.22
CA PRO A 192 8.64 -8.90 17.51
C PRO A 192 9.16 -7.73 18.37
N ASP A 193 9.48 -6.57 17.78
CA ASP A 193 9.96 -5.40 18.51
C ASP A 193 8.84 -4.45 18.99
N ASP A 194 7.58 -4.71 18.64
CA ASP A 194 6.39 -3.89 18.91
C ASP A 194 6.48 -2.47 18.28
N ILE A 195 7.28 -2.26 17.23
CA ILE A 195 7.48 -0.99 16.54
C ILE A 195 6.97 -1.07 15.11
N ILE A 196 5.89 -0.34 14.83
CA ILE A 196 5.37 -0.20 13.46
C ILE A 196 6.40 0.47 12.53
N GLY A 197 6.51 -0.04 11.30
CA GLY A 197 7.30 0.53 10.22
C GLY A 197 8.72 -0.01 10.15
N THR A 198 8.96 -1.21 10.68
CA THR A 198 10.26 -1.88 10.75
C THR A 198 10.32 -3.06 9.77
N GLU A 199 11.47 -3.73 9.73
CA GLU A 199 11.70 -4.90 8.87
C GLU A 199 11.02 -6.18 9.38
N ASP A 200 10.66 -6.22 10.66
CA ASP A 200 10.12 -7.40 11.32
C ASP A 200 8.58 -7.41 11.41
N ASP A 201 7.92 -6.38 10.87
CA ASP A 201 6.47 -6.32 10.71
C ASP A 201 5.97 -7.42 9.76
N ASP A 202 4.95 -8.14 10.20
CA ASP A 202 4.41 -9.31 9.52
C ASP A 202 2.92 -9.14 9.21
N LEU A 203 2.67 -8.57 8.04
CA LEU A 203 1.34 -8.31 7.48
C LEU A 203 0.76 -9.52 6.72
N ARG A 204 1.35 -10.72 6.86
CA ARG A 204 0.74 -11.96 6.36
C ARG A 204 -0.55 -12.24 7.12
N LEU A 205 -1.47 -12.96 6.48
CA LEU A 205 -2.73 -13.36 7.10
C LEU A 205 -2.53 -14.55 8.05
N SER A 206 -3.28 -14.57 9.15
CA SER A 206 -3.37 -15.72 10.05
C SER A 206 -4.59 -16.60 9.74
N PHE A 207 -4.56 -17.82 10.27
CA PHE A 207 -5.69 -18.75 10.17
C PHE A 207 -7.01 -18.10 10.64
N GLY A 208 -8.04 -18.22 9.81
CA GLY A 208 -9.37 -17.67 10.08
C GLY A 208 -9.54 -16.21 9.70
N SER A 209 -8.55 -15.59 9.06
CA SER A 209 -8.67 -14.26 8.49
C SER A 209 -9.85 -14.19 7.50
N PRO A 210 -10.66 -13.11 7.55
CA PRO A 210 -11.74 -12.89 6.59
C PRO A 210 -11.24 -12.56 5.18
N CYS A 211 -9.94 -12.29 5.02
CA CYS A 211 -9.31 -11.99 3.74
C CYS A 211 -8.94 -13.24 2.93
N ILE A 212 -8.98 -14.43 3.54
CA ILE A 212 -8.63 -15.70 2.89
C ILE A 212 -9.76 -16.12 1.94
N ASP A 213 -9.41 -16.53 0.72
CA ASP A 213 -10.30 -16.94 -0.37
C ASP A 213 -11.42 -15.90 -0.66
N ALA A 214 -11.14 -14.62 -0.45
CA ALA A 214 -12.13 -13.53 -0.47
C ALA A 214 -11.94 -12.51 -1.59
N GLY A 215 -10.82 -12.54 -2.32
CA GLY A 215 -10.49 -11.58 -3.37
C GLY A 215 -11.15 -11.85 -4.72
N ASP A 216 -10.89 -10.97 -5.67
CA ASP A 216 -11.32 -11.09 -7.06
C ASP A 216 -10.16 -11.51 -7.97
N ASN A 217 -10.23 -12.72 -8.52
CA ASN A 217 -9.23 -13.26 -9.43
C ASN A 217 -9.14 -12.44 -10.73
N ASP A 218 -10.25 -11.85 -11.19
CA ASP A 218 -10.28 -11.09 -12.45
C ASP A 218 -9.56 -9.74 -12.32
N ALA A 219 -9.36 -9.25 -11.09
CA ALA A 219 -8.62 -8.02 -10.82
C ALA A 219 -7.10 -8.21 -10.85
N VAL A 220 -6.61 -9.43 -10.59
CA VAL A 220 -5.17 -9.73 -10.57
C VAL A 220 -4.59 -9.62 -12.00
N PRO A 221 -3.58 -8.76 -12.24
CA PRO A 221 -3.02 -8.59 -13.58
C PRO A 221 -2.43 -9.90 -14.12
N SER A 222 -2.67 -10.16 -15.41
CA SER A 222 -2.11 -11.34 -16.09
C SER A 222 -0.58 -11.37 -15.97
N GLY A 223 -0.03 -12.50 -15.54
CA GLY A 223 1.42 -12.68 -15.35
C GLY A 223 1.88 -12.53 -13.90
N ILE A 224 1.03 -12.01 -13.01
CA ILE A 224 1.28 -12.02 -11.56
C ILE A 224 0.88 -13.39 -11.02
N MET A 225 1.89 -14.25 -10.84
CA MET A 225 1.70 -15.64 -10.39
C MET A 225 2.06 -15.84 -8.92
N THR A 226 2.74 -14.88 -8.31
CA THR A 226 3.20 -14.93 -6.93
C THR A 226 2.74 -13.71 -6.15
N ASP A 227 2.72 -13.84 -4.83
CA ASP A 227 2.51 -12.77 -3.87
C ASP A 227 3.82 -12.04 -3.52
N LEU A 228 3.76 -11.16 -2.53
CA LEU A 228 4.93 -10.38 -2.08
C LEU A 228 6.06 -11.26 -1.51
N ASN A 229 5.75 -12.44 -0.96
CA ASN A 229 6.75 -13.39 -0.48
C ASN A 229 7.30 -14.31 -1.58
N SER A 230 6.94 -14.05 -2.84
CA SER A 230 7.28 -14.90 -3.98
C SER A 230 6.66 -16.30 -3.92
N GLU A 231 5.64 -16.49 -3.10
CA GLU A 231 4.84 -17.71 -3.04
C GLU A 231 3.68 -17.62 -4.03
N LEU A 232 3.09 -18.75 -4.46
CA LEU A 232 1.95 -18.74 -5.40
C LEU A 232 0.79 -17.85 -4.92
N ARG A 233 0.09 -17.24 -5.87
CA ARG A 233 -1.01 -16.29 -5.60
C ARG A 233 -2.42 -16.87 -5.70
N PHE A 234 -2.54 -18.14 -6.06
CA PHE A 234 -3.83 -18.78 -6.18
C PHE A 234 -3.72 -20.08 -5.42
N VAL A 235 -3.91 -20.01 -4.11
CA VAL A 235 -3.78 -21.13 -3.17
C VAL A 235 -5.04 -21.23 -2.33
N ASP A 236 -5.68 -22.38 -2.44
CA ASP A 236 -6.97 -22.66 -1.83
C ASP A 236 -6.78 -23.11 -0.37
N ASP A 237 -7.38 -22.41 0.61
CA ASP A 237 -7.54 -22.94 1.96
C ASP A 237 -8.83 -23.77 2.03
N LEU A 238 -8.67 -25.10 1.96
CA LEU A 238 -9.79 -26.06 1.92
C LEU A 238 -10.76 -26.02 3.13
N PHE A 239 -10.50 -25.19 4.14
CA PHE A 239 -11.33 -25.03 5.32
C PHE A 239 -11.97 -23.63 5.42
N THR A 240 -11.59 -22.72 4.53
CA THR A 240 -12.23 -21.42 4.36
C THR A 240 -13.27 -21.53 3.26
N ILE A 241 -14.37 -20.79 3.42
CA ILE A 241 -15.41 -20.74 2.41
C ILE A 241 -15.01 -19.63 1.45
N ASP A 242 -14.88 -19.96 0.16
CA ASP A 242 -14.68 -18.96 -0.87
C ASP A 242 -15.82 -17.95 -0.89
N THR A 243 -15.49 -16.70 -0.60
CA THR A 243 -16.41 -15.57 -0.72
C THR A 243 -16.06 -14.64 -1.87
N GLY A 244 -14.88 -14.83 -2.46
CA GLY A 244 -14.37 -14.03 -3.57
C GLY A 244 -14.97 -14.37 -4.93
N ASN A 245 -14.42 -13.74 -5.97
CA ASN A 245 -14.89 -13.87 -7.35
C ASN A 245 -13.84 -14.52 -8.25
N GLY A 246 -14.30 -15.39 -9.15
CA GLY A 246 -13.46 -16.05 -10.15
C GLY A 246 -13.47 -17.58 -10.08
N THR A 247 -12.54 -18.20 -10.79
CA THR A 247 -12.37 -19.67 -10.79
C THR A 247 -11.37 -20.07 -9.73
N ARG A 248 -11.75 -21.01 -8.85
CA ARG A 248 -10.86 -21.58 -7.82
C ARG A 248 -9.50 -22.03 -8.38
N PRO A 249 -8.40 -21.85 -7.62
CA PRO A 249 -8.32 -21.21 -6.29
C PRO A 249 -8.64 -19.71 -6.31
N ILE A 250 -9.24 -19.19 -5.24
CA ILE A 250 -9.57 -17.76 -5.12
C ILE A 250 -8.38 -17.05 -4.47
N VAL A 251 -8.01 -15.88 -4.98
CA VAL A 251 -6.93 -15.05 -4.43
C VAL A 251 -7.35 -14.46 -3.09
N ASP A 252 -6.39 -14.30 -2.18
CA ASP A 252 -6.63 -13.59 -0.93
C ASP A 252 -6.67 -12.06 -1.15
N ILE A 253 -7.39 -11.37 -0.26
CA ILE A 253 -7.33 -9.91 -0.18
C ILE A 253 -5.99 -9.54 0.48
N GLY A 254 -5.27 -8.57 -0.10
CA GLY A 254 -4.00 -8.06 0.42
C GLY A 254 -2.78 -8.48 -0.39
N ALA A 255 -1.60 -8.11 0.12
CA ALA A 255 -0.31 -8.34 -0.56
C ALA A 255 0.21 -9.78 -0.45
N TYR A 256 -0.34 -10.58 0.44
CA TYR A 256 0.09 -11.95 0.74
C TYR A 256 -1.04 -12.93 0.48
N GLU A 257 -0.66 -14.12 0.01
CA GLU A 257 -1.54 -15.28 0.01
C GLU A 257 -1.31 -16.06 1.33
N TYR A 258 -2.37 -16.61 1.91
CA TYR A 258 -2.32 -17.42 3.10
C TYR A 258 -1.82 -18.82 2.78
N TYR A 259 -0.81 -19.23 3.54
CA TYR A 259 -0.28 -20.59 3.52
C TYR A 259 -0.51 -21.26 4.86
N ARG A 260 -1.18 -22.40 4.83
CA ARG A 260 -1.23 -23.26 6.00
C ARG A 260 0.11 -23.97 6.16
N GLU A 261 0.82 -23.64 7.23
CA GLU A 261 2.02 -24.36 7.69
C GLU A 261 1.72 -25.79 8.19
#